data_AF-A0A0G0GNG1-F1
#
_entry.id   AF-A0A0G0GNG1-F1
#
_cell.length_a   1.000
_cell.length_b   1.000
_cell.length_c   1.000
_cell.angle_alpha   90.00
_cell.angle_beta   90.00
_cell.angle_gamma   90.00
#
_symmetry.space_group_name_H-M   'P 1'
#
loop_
_entity.id
_entity.type
_entity.pdbx_description
1 polymer ?
#
loop_
_entity_poly.entity_id
_entity_poly.type
_entity_poly.pdbx_seq_one_letter_code
_entity_poly.pdbx_strand_id
1 'polypeptide(L)'
;MPIVNCEKCKKEFYAKPSWLKIGWGKYCSPKCHHEGLKRGKFIACFICGKKTWKAPKQISHSKSGKFFCSKSCQTLWRNKEFRGVRHHNWKGGENILHKSLLIENHVKPVCKLCSCKDERVLAVHHLDKNRKNNNVKNLIFLCQNCHHLVHCHNEKI
;
A
#
# COMPACT_ATOMS: atom_id res chain seq x y z
N MET A 1 30.17 1.62 -48.78
CA MET A 1 29.86 1.76 -47.34
C MET A 1 28.46 1.18 -47.11
N PRO A 2 28.29 0.07 -46.38
CA PRO A 2 26.96 -0.52 -46.26
C PRO A 2 26.04 0.38 -45.41
N ILE A 3 24.95 0.79 -46.03
CA ILE A 3 23.85 1.53 -45.40
C ILE A 3 22.84 0.48 -44.94
N VAL A 4 22.45 0.55 -43.67
CA VAL A 4 21.50 -0.38 -43.06
C VAL A 4 20.41 0.38 -42.32
N ASN A 5 19.26 -0.26 -42.16
CA ASN A 5 18.10 0.32 -41.48
C ASN A 5 18.12 -0.01 -39.99
N CYS A 6 17.87 1.01 -39.16
CA CYS A 6 17.70 0.82 -37.72
C CYS A 6 16.45 -0.02 -37.41
N GLU A 7 16.58 -1.08 -36.61
CA GLU A 7 15.45 -1.95 -36.22
C GLU A 7 14.35 -1.21 -35.42
N LYS A 8 14.63 -0.02 -34.86
CA LYS A 8 13.65 0.80 -34.13
C LYS A 8 13.01 1.91 -34.93
N CYS A 9 13.82 2.85 -35.40
CA CYS A 9 13.31 4.04 -36.08
C CYS A 9 13.29 3.91 -37.61
N LYS A 10 13.79 2.78 -38.15
CA LYS A 10 13.94 2.52 -39.59
C LYS A 10 14.82 3.52 -40.36
N LYS A 11 15.49 4.43 -39.66
CA LYS A 11 16.44 5.37 -40.27
C LYS A 11 17.65 4.62 -40.83
N GLU A 12 18.07 5.03 -42.02
CA GLU A 12 19.30 4.60 -42.67
C GLU A 12 20.53 5.15 -41.94
N PHE A 13 21.51 4.30 -41.71
CA PHE A 13 22.80 4.70 -41.14
C PHE A 13 23.92 3.79 -41.64
N TYR A 14 25.13 4.31 -41.56
CA TYR A 14 26.32 3.54 -41.87
C TYR A 14 26.64 2.56 -40.74
N ALA A 15 26.79 1.28 -41.07
CA ALA A 15 27.35 0.28 -40.18
C ALA A 15 28.67 -0.24 -40.75
N LYS A 16 29.67 -0.47 -39.89
CA LYS A 16 30.94 -1.04 -40.33
C LYS A 16 30.71 -2.47 -40.86
N PRO A 17 31.26 -2.87 -42.02
CA PRO A 17 31.11 -4.23 -42.55
C PRO A 17 31.50 -5.32 -41.54
N SER A 18 32.55 -5.10 -40.75
CA SER A 18 33.00 -6.03 -39.70
C SER A 18 31.97 -6.22 -38.59
N TRP A 19 31.19 -5.20 -38.24
CA TRP A 19 30.10 -5.30 -37.27
C TRP A 19 28.93 -6.11 -37.84
N LEU A 20 28.60 -5.92 -39.11
CA LEU A 20 27.52 -6.68 -39.75
C LEU A 20 27.83 -8.18 -39.80
N LYS A 21 29.09 -8.56 -40.05
CA LYS A 21 29.52 -9.98 -40.06
C LYS A 21 29.28 -10.71 -38.73
N ILE A 22 29.35 -10.00 -37.60
CA ILE A 22 29.09 -10.55 -36.25
C ILE A 22 27.66 -10.26 -35.75
N GLY A 23 26.78 -9.76 -36.63
CA GLY A 23 25.39 -9.43 -36.30
C GLY A 23 25.21 -8.15 -35.46
N TRP A 24 26.21 -7.28 -35.39
CA TRP A 24 26.14 -5.97 -34.77
C TRP A 24 25.64 -4.91 -35.76
N GLY A 25 25.54 -3.64 -35.34
CA GLY A 25 25.12 -2.55 -36.22
C GLY A 25 23.63 -2.57 -36.55
N LYS A 26 22.78 -2.93 -35.58
CA LYS A 26 21.31 -3.01 -35.72
C LYS A 26 20.57 -1.69 -35.47
N TYR A 27 21.22 -0.76 -34.77
CA TYR A 27 20.59 0.47 -34.29
C TYR A 27 21.44 1.69 -34.66
N CYS A 28 20.79 2.75 -35.11
CA CYS A 28 21.48 3.98 -35.53
C CYS A 28 22.03 4.82 -34.37
N SER A 29 21.64 4.53 -33.12
CA SER A 29 21.99 5.33 -31.94
C SER A 29 21.88 4.52 -30.64
N PRO A 30 22.57 4.95 -29.56
CA PRO A 30 22.40 4.37 -28.22
C PRO A 30 20.95 4.40 -27.72
N LYS A 31 20.18 5.43 -28.09
CA LYS A 31 18.75 5.54 -27.75
C LYS A 31 17.93 4.40 -28.36
N CYS A 32 18.06 4.20 -29.68
CA CYS A 32 17.37 3.11 -30.40
C CYS A 32 17.79 1.74 -29.86
N HIS A 33 19.07 1.57 -29.54
CA HIS A 33 19.58 0.35 -28.92
C HIS A 33 18.91 0.09 -27.56
N HIS A 34 18.88 1.07 -26.65
CA HIS A 34 18.24 0.93 -25.34
C HIS A 34 16.74 0.65 -25.44
N GLU A 35 16.05 1.26 -26.41
CA GLU A 35 14.64 0.94 -26.70
C GLU A 35 14.46 -0.48 -27.26
N GLY A 36 15.42 -0.98 -28.03
CA GLY A 36 15.52 -2.38 -28.49
C GLY A 36 15.65 -3.40 -27.39
N LEU A 37 16.39 -3.05 -26.33
CA LEU A 37 16.58 -3.95 -25.20
C LEU A 37 15.34 -4.06 -24.29
N LYS A 38 14.36 -3.17 -24.41
CA LYS A 38 13.15 -3.21 -23.57
C LYS A 38 12.24 -4.38 -23.96
N ARG A 39 12.30 -5.46 -23.16
CA ARG A 39 11.43 -6.66 -23.27
C ARG A 39 10.24 -6.67 -22.29
N GLY A 40 10.02 -5.55 -21.59
CA GLY A 40 8.97 -5.41 -20.59
C GLY A 40 7.57 -5.31 -21.19
N LYS A 41 6.56 -5.25 -20.31
CA LYS A 41 5.15 -5.13 -20.69
C LYS A 41 4.49 -4.00 -19.91
N PHE A 42 3.42 -3.44 -20.47
CA PHE A 42 2.56 -2.50 -19.74
C PHE A 42 1.60 -3.28 -18.86
N ILE A 43 1.59 -2.98 -17.56
CA ILE A 43 0.73 -3.61 -16.56
C ILE A 43 -0.09 -2.53 -15.85
N ALA A 44 -1.36 -2.81 -15.60
CA ALA A 44 -2.26 -1.93 -14.86
C ALA A 44 -1.88 -1.84 -13.38
N CYS A 45 -1.98 -0.65 -12.82
CA CYS A 45 -1.84 -0.43 -11.38
C CYS A 45 -2.99 -1.11 -10.62
N PHE A 46 -2.67 -1.84 -9.56
CA PHE A 46 -3.67 -2.53 -8.73
C PHE A 46 -4.63 -1.57 -8.00
N ILE A 47 -4.19 -0.34 -7.71
CA ILE A 47 -4.99 0.64 -6.95
C ILE A 47 -5.79 1.56 -7.87
N CYS A 48 -5.16 2.12 -8.90
CA CYS A 48 -5.79 3.15 -9.74
C CYS A 48 -6.00 2.74 -11.20
N GLY A 49 -5.62 1.51 -11.60
CA GLY A 49 -5.79 1.01 -12.96
C GLY A 49 -4.82 1.59 -14.02
N LYS A 50 -4.08 2.67 -13.73
CA LYS A 50 -3.16 3.29 -14.69
C LYS A 50 -2.12 2.29 -15.23
N LYS A 51 -2.04 2.17 -16.56
CA LYS A 51 -1.06 1.31 -17.26
C LYS A 51 0.35 1.88 -17.12
N THR A 52 1.30 1.05 -16.67
CA THR A 52 2.71 1.42 -16.53
C THR A 52 3.64 0.33 -17.03
N TRP A 53 4.75 0.73 -17.65
CA TRP A 53 5.75 -0.21 -18.13
C TRP A 53 6.48 -0.88 -16.96
N LYS A 54 6.67 -2.20 -17.04
CA LYS A 54 7.42 -2.99 -16.06
C LYS A 54 8.44 -3.87 -16.77
N ALA A 55 9.66 -3.88 -16.24
CA ALA A 55 10.73 -4.74 -16.74
C ALA A 55 10.44 -6.21 -16.44
N PRO A 56 10.90 -7.18 -17.26
CA PRO A 56 10.66 -8.61 -17.02
C PRO A 56 11.11 -9.07 -15.63
N LYS A 57 12.26 -8.59 -15.15
CA LYS A 57 12.77 -8.88 -13.79
C LYS A 57 11.83 -8.39 -12.69
N GLN A 58 11.19 -7.24 -12.87
CA GLN A 58 10.21 -6.73 -11.91
C GLN A 58 8.94 -7.58 -11.89
N ILE A 59 8.58 -8.16 -13.04
CA ILE A 59 7.43 -9.04 -13.17
C ILE A 59 7.73 -10.39 -12.49
N SER A 60 8.87 -11.01 -12.79
CA SER A 60 9.24 -12.31 -12.24
C SER A 60 9.53 -12.27 -10.73
N HIS A 61 10.09 -11.18 -10.21
CA HIS A 61 10.40 -11.05 -8.78
C HIS A 61 9.19 -10.59 -7.93
N SER A 62 8.04 -10.32 -8.55
CA SER A 62 6.88 -9.83 -7.82
C SER A 62 6.23 -10.96 -7.01
N LYS A 63 6.53 -11.03 -5.71
CA LYS A 63 5.94 -12.03 -4.80
C LYS A 63 4.43 -11.90 -4.67
N SER A 64 3.91 -10.67 -4.69
CA SER A 64 2.47 -10.41 -4.52
C SER A 64 1.68 -10.48 -5.82
N GLY A 65 2.35 -10.47 -6.98
CA GLY A 65 1.71 -10.31 -8.29
C GLY A 65 1.03 -8.95 -8.50
N LYS A 66 1.16 -8.02 -7.54
CA LYS A 66 0.50 -6.70 -7.58
C LYS A 66 1.49 -5.67 -8.11
N PHE A 67 1.05 -4.87 -9.08
CA PHE A 67 1.88 -3.83 -9.69
C PHE A 67 1.28 -2.44 -9.44
N PHE A 68 2.15 -1.43 -9.35
CA PHE A 68 1.74 -0.07 -9.00
C PHE A 68 2.34 0.94 -9.97
N CYS A 69 1.59 2.00 -10.26
CA CYS A 69 2.06 3.07 -11.14
C CYS A 69 3.13 3.95 -10.47
N SER A 70 3.09 4.07 -9.14
CA SER A 70 3.96 4.91 -8.33
C SER A 70 4.19 4.30 -6.94
N LYS A 71 5.19 4.83 -6.21
CA LYS A 71 5.38 4.52 -4.79
C LYS A 71 4.15 4.89 -3.95
N SER A 72 3.42 5.95 -4.29
CA SER A 72 2.22 6.34 -3.54
C SER A 72 1.14 5.26 -3.59
N CYS A 73 0.81 4.71 -4.77
CA CYS A 73 -0.13 3.59 -4.88
C CYS A 73 0.36 2.34 -4.16
N GLN A 74 1.67 2.05 -4.22
CA GLN A 74 2.25 0.94 -3.48
C GLN A 74 2.12 1.13 -1.96
N THR A 75 2.39 2.34 -1.45
CA THR A 75 2.27 2.68 -0.02
C THR A 75 0.83 2.58 0.45
N LEU A 76 -0.15 3.06 -0.32
CA LEU A 76 -1.57 2.90 0.01
C LEU A 76 -1.95 1.42 0.16
N TRP A 77 -1.52 0.56 -0.76
CA TRP A 77 -1.73 -0.87 -0.66
C TRP A 77 -1.01 -1.48 0.56
N ARG A 78 0.29 -1.21 0.73
CA ARG A 78 1.08 -1.74 1.86
C ARG A 78 0.49 -1.34 3.20
N ASN A 79 0.10 -0.08 3.34
CA ASN A 79 -0.49 0.44 4.56
C ASN A 79 -1.81 -0.24 4.87
N LYS A 80 -2.56 -0.72 3.88
CA LYS A 80 -3.80 -1.50 4.11
C LYS A 80 -3.51 -2.97 4.42
N GLU A 81 -2.59 -3.57 3.68
CA GLU A 81 -2.29 -5.01 3.76
C GLU A 81 -1.53 -5.40 5.04
N PHE A 82 -0.52 -4.61 5.39
CA PHE A 82 0.38 -4.89 6.51
C PHE A 82 -0.01 -4.04 7.72
N ARG A 83 -1.16 -4.38 8.33
CA ARG A 83 -1.62 -3.81 9.61
C ARG A 83 -1.79 -4.91 10.65
N GLY A 84 -1.83 -4.51 11.91
CA GLY A 84 -2.08 -5.45 13.01
C GLY A 84 -1.07 -6.58 13.00
N VAL A 85 -1.55 -7.81 13.23
CA VAL A 85 -0.76 -9.04 13.23
C VAL A 85 0.06 -9.29 11.96
N ARG A 86 -0.32 -8.70 10.81
CA ARG A 86 0.45 -8.82 9.55
C ARG A 86 1.63 -7.88 9.48
N HIS A 87 1.71 -6.88 10.35
CA HIS A 87 2.82 -5.95 10.39
C HIS A 87 3.97 -6.55 11.20
N HIS A 88 5.19 -6.55 10.67
CA HIS A 88 6.34 -7.21 11.32
C HIS A 88 6.71 -6.60 12.69
N ASN A 89 6.43 -5.31 12.90
CA ASN A 89 6.63 -4.65 14.22
C ASN A 89 5.41 -4.78 15.15
N TRP A 90 4.43 -5.63 14.86
CA TRP A 90 3.26 -5.78 15.72
C TRP A 90 3.61 -6.46 17.05
N LYS A 91 3.42 -5.72 18.14
CA LYS A 91 3.64 -6.21 19.52
C LYS A 91 2.30 -6.37 20.25
N GLY A 92 1.48 -7.31 19.80
CA GLY A 92 0.25 -7.70 20.53
C GLY A 92 -0.86 -6.64 20.63
N GLY A 93 -0.68 -5.45 20.06
CA GLY A 93 -1.69 -4.39 20.07
C GLY A 93 -1.73 -3.52 21.31
N GLU A 94 -0.69 -3.53 22.14
CA GLU A 94 -0.64 -2.77 23.41
C GLU A 94 -0.67 -1.25 23.20
N ASN A 95 -0.30 -0.77 22.01
CA ASN A 95 -0.33 0.64 21.61
C ASN A 95 -1.35 0.93 20.48
N ILE A 96 -2.42 0.13 20.37
CA ILE A 96 -3.49 0.45 19.41
C ILE A 96 -4.22 1.71 19.88
N LEU A 97 -4.43 2.65 18.97
CA LEU A 97 -5.46 3.68 19.16
C LEU A 97 -6.82 3.00 19.14
N HIS A 98 -7.35 2.61 20.31
CA HIS A 98 -8.60 1.87 20.45
C HIS A 98 -9.79 2.58 19.75
N LYS A 99 -9.74 3.91 19.71
CA LYS A 99 -10.71 4.76 18.98
C LYS A 99 -10.75 4.42 17.48
N SER A 100 -9.59 4.27 16.84
CA SER A 100 -9.51 3.90 15.42
C SER A 100 -10.07 2.50 15.16
N LEU A 101 -9.84 1.56 16.06
CA LEU A 101 -10.34 0.19 15.94
C LEU A 101 -11.87 0.13 15.98
N LEU A 102 -12.51 0.91 16.87
CA LEU A 102 -13.97 1.03 16.90
C LEU A 102 -14.53 1.71 15.64
N ILE A 103 -13.91 2.80 15.18
CA ILE A 103 -14.34 3.53 13.98
C ILE A 103 -14.22 2.66 12.72
N GLU A 104 -13.10 1.93 12.56
CA GLU A 104 -12.90 1.00 11.44
C GLU A 104 -13.92 -0.15 11.44
N ASN A 105 -14.46 -0.52 12.60
CA ASN A 105 -15.54 -1.51 12.74
C ASN A 105 -16.95 -0.88 12.73
N HIS A 106 -17.08 0.35 12.23
CA HIS A 106 -18.36 1.07 12.09
C HIS A 106 -19.12 1.29 13.40
N VAL A 107 -18.43 1.28 14.55
CA VAL A 107 -19.03 1.61 15.84
C VAL A 107 -19.18 3.12 15.94
N LYS A 108 -20.41 3.59 16.17
CA LYS A 108 -20.71 5.02 16.27
C LYS A 108 -20.03 5.63 17.51
N PRO A 109 -19.34 6.78 17.37
CA PRO A 109 -18.71 7.46 18.49
C PRO A 109 -19.77 8.19 19.32
N VAL A 110 -20.47 7.43 20.16
CA VAL A 110 -21.51 7.94 21.06
C VAL A 110 -21.32 7.30 22.43
N CYS A 111 -21.36 8.09 23.49
CA CYS A 111 -21.31 7.58 24.85
C CYS A 111 -22.48 6.63 25.11
N LYS A 112 -22.19 5.42 25.58
CA LYS A 112 -23.21 4.41 25.87
C LYS A 112 -24.21 4.84 26.97
N LEU A 113 -23.75 5.60 27.96
CA LEU A 113 -24.55 5.98 29.13
C LEU A 113 -25.36 7.26 28.93
N CYS A 114 -24.72 8.35 28.50
CA CYS A 114 -25.36 9.67 28.39
C CYS A 114 -25.68 10.08 26.94
N SER A 115 -25.36 9.24 25.95
CA SER A 115 -25.55 9.55 24.52
C SER A 115 -24.82 10.80 24.00
N CYS A 116 -23.82 11.30 24.73
CA CYS A 116 -22.94 12.38 24.26
C CYS A 116 -22.23 11.98 22.95
N LYS A 117 -22.21 12.90 21.98
CA LYS A 117 -21.64 12.69 20.64
C LYS A 117 -20.38 13.50 20.38
N ASP A 118 -19.93 14.30 21.35
CA ASP A 118 -18.75 15.13 21.19
C ASP A 118 -17.49 14.24 21.20
N GLU A 119 -16.92 14.02 20.02
CA GLU A 119 -15.77 13.14 19.81
C GLU A 119 -14.52 13.55 20.59
N ARG A 120 -14.42 14.80 21.05
CA ARG A 120 -13.28 15.32 21.81
C ARG A 120 -13.26 14.77 23.23
N VAL A 121 -14.43 14.47 23.80
CA VAL A 121 -14.58 13.99 25.19
C VAL A 121 -14.84 12.49 25.27
N LEU A 122 -15.00 11.81 24.13
CA LEU A 122 -15.21 10.36 24.08
C LEU A 122 -13.88 9.60 24.20
N ALA A 123 -13.84 8.71 25.17
CA ALA A 123 -12.78 7.75 25.42
C ALA A 123 -13.28 6.31 25.20
N VAL A 124 -12.35 5.40 24.93
CA VAL A 124 -12.66 3.96 24.82
C VAL A 124 -12.52 3.30 26.18
N HIS A 125 -13.52 2.50 26.54
CA HIS A 125 -13.55 1.71 27.77
C HIS A 125 -13.59 0.22 27.45
N HIS A 126 -12.84 -0.57 28.22
CA HIS A 126 -12.87 -2.04 28.19
C HIS A 126 -13.89 -2.56 29.22
N LEU A 127 -14.93 -3.27 28.76
CA LEU A 127 -16.00 -3.79 29.63
C LEU A 127 -15.48 -4.73 30.72
N ASP A 128 -14.49 -5.55 30.39
CA ASP A 128 -13.81 -6.47 31.32
C ASP A 128 -12.72 -5.81 32.18
N LYS A 129 -12.51 -4.50 32.04
CA LYS A 129 -11.43 -3.71 32.67
C LYS A 129 -10.01 -4.22 32.33
N ASN A 130 -9.87 -5.18 31.42
CA ASN A 130 -8.59 -5.72 30.99
C ASN A 130 -8.12 -5.02 29.71
N ARG A 131 -7.15 -4.12 29.86
CA ARG A 131 -6.58 -3.31 28.77
C ARG A 131 -5.94 -4.12 27.64
N LYS A 132 -5.66 -5.42 27.86
CA LYS A 132 -5.10 -6.31 26.83
C LYS A 132 -6.18 -6.96 25.95
N ASN A 133 -7.45 -6.99 26.39
CA ASN A 133 -8.54 -7.57 25.61
C ASN A 133 -9.10 -6.57 24.60
N ASN A 134 -8.46 -6.51 23.43
CA ASN A 134 -8.82 -5.60 22.35
C ASN A 134 -9.92 -6.12 21.41
N ASN A 135 -10.74 -7.09 21.85
CA ASN A 135 -11.89 -7.53 21.08
C ASN A 135 -12.86 -6.36 20.92
N VAL A 136 -13.31 -6.08 19.69
CA VAL A 136 -14.25 -4.99 19.37
C VAL A 136 -15.48 -5.03 20.27
N LYS A 137 -15.99 -6.23 20.60
CA LYS A 137 -17.15 -6.42 21.49
C LYS A 137 -16.88 -6.06 22.95
N ASN A 138 -15.62 -6.07 23.37
CA ASN A 138 -15.20 -5.69 24.72
C ASN A 138 -14.98 -4.17 24.85
N LEU A 139 -15.01 -3.43 23.74
CA LEU A 139 -14.71 -2.01 23.71
C LEU A 139 -15.99 -1.19 23.49
N ILE A 140 -16.15 -0.12 24.25
CA ILE A 140 -17.27 0.82 24.09
C ILE A 140 -16.78 2.26 24.15
N PHE A 141 -17.59 3.19 23.65
CA PHE A 141 -17.37 4.62 23.86
C PHE A 141 -18.08 5.09 25.13
N LEU A 142 -17.36 5.81 25.98
CA LEU A 142 -17.89 6.57 27.11
C LEU A 142 -17.33 8.00 27.05
N CYS A 143 -18.10 9.00 27.46
CA CYS A 143 -17.54 10.33 27.66
C CYS A 143 -16.67 10.34 28.94
N GLN A 144 -15.76 11.31 29.07
CA GLN A 144 -14.82 11.38 30.19
C GLN A 144 -15.53 11.32 31.56
N ASN A 145 -16.69 11.97 31.70
CA ASN A 145 -17.47 11.95 32.94
C ASN A 145 -18.02 10.55 33.23
N CYS A 146 -18.74 9.93 32.29
CA CYS A 146 -19.27 8.58 32.45
C CYS A 146 -18.15 7.55 32.64
N HIS A 147 -17.03 7.71 31.95
CA HIS A 147 -15.87 6.84 32.10
C HIS A 147 -15.29 6.92 33.53
N HIS A 148 -15.20 8.12 34.08
CA HIS A 148 -14.79 8.33 35.48
C HIS A 148 -15.77 7.69 36.46
N LEU A 149 -17.07 7.87 36.26
CA LEU A 149 -18.10 7.28 37.13
C LEU A 149 -18.07 5.75 37.14
N VAL A 150 -17.84 5.10 35.99
CA VAL A 150 -17.69 3.64 35.93
C VAL A 150 -16.46 3.17 36.71
N HIS A 151 -15.32 3.87 36.64
CA HIS A 151 -14.10 3.46 37.34
C HIS A 151 -14.11 3.78 38.84
N CYS A 152 -14.61 4.96 39.21
CA CYS A 152 -14.51 5.48 40.57
C CYS A 152 -15.76 5.23 41.41
N HIS A 153 -16.93 5.11 40.79
CA HIS A 153 -18.22 4.95 41.47
C HIS A 153 -18.93 3.63 41.13
N ASN A 154 -18.29 2.73 40.37
CA ASN A 154 -18.83 1.43 39.96
C ASN A 154 -20.22 1.53 39.29
N GLU A 155 -20.48 2.60 38.55
CA GLU A 155 -21.69 2.70 37.73
C GLU A 155 -21.75 1.54 36.71
N LYS A 156 -22.95 0.99 36.52
CA LYS A 156 -23.18 -0.11 35.58
C LYS A 156 -23.34 0.43 34.17
N ILE A 157 -22.69 -0.24 33.22
CA ILE A 157 -22.72 0.03 31.77
C ILE A 157 -23.87 -0.75 31.11
#